data_AF-A0A1U7MNW4-F1
#
_entry.id   AF-A0A1U7MNW4-F1
#
_cell.length_a   1.000
_cell.length_b   1.000
_cell.length_c   1.000
_cell.angle_alpha   90.00
_cell.angle_beta   90.00
_cell.angle_gamma   90.00
#
_symmetry.space_group_name_H-M   'P 1'
#
loop_
_entity.id
_entity.type
_entity.pdbx_description
1 polymer ?
#
loop_
_entity_poly.entity_id
_entity_poly.type
_entity_poly.pdbx_seq_one_letter_code
_entity_poly.pdbx_strand_id
1 'polypeptide(L)'
;MTGPDGGPTHVPTTFLWQGRVHVVRGVLAQWTQRVPWWRRQEEGVSGGPSAEVLEQQVWRVEASAGRTLGQGVYDLVQDERWRLERVSD
;
A
#
# COMPACT_ATOMS: atom_id res chain seq x y z
N MET A 1 -17.22 21.47 9.37
CA MET A 1 -15.93 21.81 8.74
C MET A 1 -15.22 20.51 8.40
N THR A 2 -15.64 19.91 7.29
CA THR A 2 -15.13 18.63 6.77
C THR A 2 -13.95 18.97 5.86
N GLY A 3 -12.76 18.46 6.17
CA GLY A 3 -11.60 18.60 5.28
C GLY A 3 -11.86 17.93 3.93
N PRO A 4 -11.45 18.53 2.80
CA PRO A 4 -11.68 17.95 1.50
C PRO A 4 -10.81 16.68 1.35
N ASP A 5 -11.45 15.60 0.90
CA ASP A 5 -10.82 14.34 0.50
C ASP A 5 -10.27 13.42 1.60
N GLY A 6 -11.07 13.14 2.62
CA GLY A 6 -10.91 11.96 3.47
C GLY A 6 -11.84 10.84 3.01
N GLY A 7 -11.70 10.34 1.77
CA GLY A 7 -12.39 9.12 1.35
C GLY A 7 -12.13 7.99 2.36
N PRO A 8 -13.07 7.04 2.58
CA PRO A 8 -12.90 6.01 3.61
C PRO A 8 -11.59 5.27 3.33
N THR A 9 -10.59 5.53 4.17
CA THR A 9 -9.25 4.98 3.96
C THR A 9 -9.35 3.50 4.28
N HIS A 10 -9.61 2.72 3.24
CA HIS A 10 -9.96 1.32 3.39
C HIS A 10 -8.76 0.64 4.04
N VAL A 11 -8.95 0.05 5.21
CA VAL A 11 -7.85 -0.64 5.89
C VAL A 11 -7.64 -2.01 5.23
N PRO A 12 -6.41 -2.34 4.80
CA PRO A 12 -6.15 -3.64 4.20
C PRO A 12 -6.34 -4.73 5.26
N THR A 13 -7.23 -5.66 4.99
CA THR A 13 -7.49 -6.83 5.86
C THR A 13 -6.74 -8.07 5.39
N THR A 14 -6.55 -8.22 4.07
CA THR A 14 -5.87 -9.37 3.47
C THR A 14 -5.19 -8.98 2.17
N PHE A 15 -4.02 -9.55 1.87
CA PHE A 15 -3.35 -9.39 0.57
C PHE A 15 -2.69 -10.70 0.10
N LEU A 16 -2.34 -10.76 -1.18
CA LEU A 16 -1.64 -11.91 -1.78
C LEU A 16 -0.14 -11.59 -1.93
N TRP A 17 0.74 -12.45 -1.44
CA TRP A 17 2.19 -12.34 -1.59
C TRP A 17 2.82 -13.72 -1.83
N GLN A 18 3.73 -13.83 -2.81
CA GLN A 18 4.41 -15.09 -3.14
C GLN A 18 3.44 -16.27 -3.40
N GLY A 19 2.27 -16.00 -3.99
CA GLY A 19 1.21 -17.00 -4.22
C GLY A 19 0.46 -17.43 -2.96
N ARG A 20 0.63 -16.71 -1.84
CA ARG A 20 0.03 -17.02 -0.54
C ARG A 20 -0.77 -15.84 0.00
N VAL A 21 -1.89 -16.13 0.64
CA VAL A 21 -2.73 -15.13 1.28
C VAL A 21 -2.14 -14.78 2.65
N HIS A 22 -1.90 -13.49 2.88
CA HIS A 22 -1.43 -12.93 4.14
C HIS A 22 -2.57 -12.14 4.78
N VAL A 23 -2.92 -12.51 6.00
CA VAL A 23 -3.97 -11.83 6.78
C VAL A 23 -3.33 -10.76 7.63
N VAL A 24 -3.80 -9.52 7.48
CA VAL A 24 -3.38 -8.39 8.30
C VAL A 24 -3.92 -8.59 9.71
N ARG A 25 -3.01 -8.59 10.69
CA ARG A 25 -3.32 -8.68 12.12
C ARG A 25 -3.49 -7.31 12.75
N GLY A 26 -2.72 -6.33 12.28
CA GLY A 26 -2.82 -4.95 12.74
C GLY A 26 -2.12 -3.99 11.79
N VAL A 27 -2.57 -2.74 11.79
CA VAL A 27 -1.86 -1.64 11.11
C VAL A 27 -0.93 -1.02 12.14
N LEU A 28 0.37 -1.04 11.87
CA LEU A 28 1.39 -0.45 12.74
C LEU A 28 1.57 1.04 12.47
N ALA A 29 1.55 1.43 11.18
CA ALA A 29 1.69 2.83 10.79
C ALA A 29 1.04 3.09 9.43
N GLN A 30 0.61 4.34 9.22
CA GLN A 30 0.19 4.86 7.94
C GLN A 30 0.91 6.18 7.67
N TRP A 31 1.45 6.36 6.46
CA TRP A 31 2.03 7.63 6.05
C TRP A 31 1.84 7.86 4.56
N THR A 32 1.78 9.12 4.17
CA THR A 32 1.73 9.53 2.78
C THR A 32 3.15 9.77 2.29
N GLN A 33 3.56 9.07 1.23
CA GLN A 33 4.86 9.25 0.60
C GLN A 33 4.71 9.93 -0.75
N ARG A 34 5.58 10.91 -0.99
CA ARG A 34 5.72 11.58 -2.28
C ARG A 34 6.52 10.69 -3.21
N VAL A 35 5.86 10.13 -4.22
CA VAL A 35 6.48 9.30 -5.24
C VAL A 35 6.71 10.08 -6.53
N PRO A 36 7.86 9.89 -7.18
CA PRO A 36 8.16 10.57 -8.42
C PRO A 36 7.31 9.97 -9.55
N TRP A 37 6.78 10.83 -10.40
CA TRP A 37 5.82 10.52 -11.48
C TRP A 37 6.25 9.40 -12.43
N TRP A 38 7.56 9.16 -12.62
CA TRP A 38 8.07 8.08 -13.49
C TRP A 38 7.71 6.67 -12.98
N ARG A 39 7.40 6.50 -11.69
CA ARG A 39 6.91 5.22 -11.14
C ARG A 39 5.50 4.89 -11.60
N ARG A 40 4.66 5.90 -11.91
CA ARG A 40 3.29 5.67 -12.41
C ARG A 40 3.25 5.28 -13.89
N GLN A 41 4.25 5.68 -14.67
CA GLN A 41 4.38 5.31 -16.09
C GLN A 41 4.52 3.79 -16.28
N GLU A 42 5.13 3.08 -15.31
CA GLU A 42 5.27 1.62 -15.33
C GLU A 42 3.93 0.90 -15.14
N GLU A 43 2.93 1.58 -14.59
CA GLU A 43 1.61 1.03 -14.23
C GLU A 43 0.57 1.13 -15.36
N GLY A 44 0.96 1.65 -16.53
CA GLY A 44 0.12 1.66 -17.74
C GLY A 44 -0.79 2.88 -17.90
N VAL A 45 -0.62 3.91 -17.07
CA VAL A 45 -1.32 5.19 -17.25
C VAL A 45 -0.50 6.07 -18.20
N SER A 46 -0.86 6.06 -19.48
CA SER A 46 -0.30 6.94 -20.52
C SER A 46 -0.81 8.38 -20.33
N GLY A 47 -0.34 9.07 -19.29
CA GLY A 47 -0.56 10.50 -19.08
C GLY A 47 0.79 11.20 -19.16
N GLY A 48 0.92 12.21 -20.02
CA GLY A 48 2.18 12.94 -20.26
C GLY A 48 2.82 13.53 -18.99
N PRO A 49 4.04 14.10 -19.09
CA PRO A 49 4.85 14.54 -17.96
C PRO A 49 4.28 15.80 -17.29
N SER A 50 3.14 15.68 -16.63
CA SER A 50 2.74 16.62 -15.60
C SER A 50 3.59 16.28 -14.38
N ALA A 51 4.52 17.17 -14.02
CA ALA A 51 5.43 17.05 -12.88
C ALA A 51 4.72 17.14 -11.52
N GLU A 52 3.58 16.46 -11.40
CA GLU A 52 2.82 16.33 -10.17
C GLU A 52 3.52 15.25 -9.33
N VAL A 53 4.10 15.69 -8.22
CA VAL A 53 4.57 14.76 -7.20
C VAL A 53 3.33 14.03 -6.69
N LEU A 54 3.23 12.74 -7.02
CA LEU A 54 2.10 11.94 -6.63
C LEU A 54 2.22 11.57 -5.16
N GLU A 55 1.13 11.74 -4.43
CA GLU A 55 1.03 11.33 -3.03
C GLU A 55 0.48 9.91 -2.99
N GLN A 56 1.30 8.95 -2.55
CA GLN A 56 0.92 7.55 -2.39
C GLN A 56 0.79 7.23 -0.90
N GLN A 57 -0.35 6.64 -0.53
CA GLN A 57 -0.57 6.24 0.85
C GLN A 57 0.07 4.88 1.12
N VAL A 58 1.01 4.86 2.07
CA VAL A 58 1.70 3.65 2.53
C VAL A 58 1.12 3.22 3.88
N TRP A 59 0.90 1.92 4.00
CA TRP A 59 0.34 1.22 5.15
C TRP A 59 1.32 0.16 5.60
N ARG A 60 1.98 0.41 6.72
CA ARG A 60 2.76 -0.62 7.40
C ARG A 60 1.82 -1.48 8.22
N VAL A 61 1.68 -2.72 7.82
CA VAL A 61 0.82 -3.70 8.45
C VAL A 61 1.61 -4.89 8.91
N GLU A 62 1.22 -5.40 10.06
CA GLU A 62 1.67 -6.67 10.54
C GLU A 62 0.75 -7.74 9.97
N ALA A 63 1.29 -8.70 9.23
CA ALA A 63 0.51 -9.76 8.62
C ALA A 63 1.13 -11.13 8.87
N SER A 64 0.31 -12.15 8.71
CA SER A 64 0.72 -13.54 8.97
C SER A 64 0.25 -14.45 7.84
N ALA A 65 1.15 -15.32 7.37
CA ALA A 65 0.87 -16.30 6.32
C ALA A 65 0.27 -17.59 6.92
N GLY A 66 -0.89 -17.46 7.56
CA GLY A 66 -1.56 -18.56 8.26
C GLY A 66 -1.01 -18.81 9.68
N ARG A 67 -1.25 -20.02 10.22
CA ARG A 67 -0.85 -20.38 11.60
C ARG A 67 0.60 -20.81 11.75
N THR A 68 1.28 -21.12 10.64
CA THR A 68 2.56 -21.85 10.64
C THR A 68 3.74 -20.98 10.18
N LEU A 69 3.49 -19.95 9.38
CA LEU A 69 4.51 -18.96 9.02
C LEU A 69 4.43 -17.80 10.02
N GLY A 70 5.61 -17.31 10.42
CA GLY A 70 5.77 -16.20 11.35
C GLY A 70 5.01 -14.94 10.92
N GLN A 71 4.76 -14.10 11.90
CA GLN A 71 4.21 -12.77 11.72
C GLN A 71 5.32 -11.86 11.18
N GLY A 72 5.05 -11.17 10.07
CA GLY A 72 5.98 -10.25 9.42
C GLY A 72 5.37 -8.87 9.24
N VAL A 73 6.23 -7.87 9.03
CA VAL A 73 5.80 -6.49 8.76
C VAL A 73 5.89 -6.20 7.26
N TYR A 74 4.81 -5.66 6.72
CA TYR A 74 4.63 -5.45 5.28
C TYR A 74 4.19 -4.02 5.02
N ASP A 75 4.83 -3.37 4.07
CA ASP A 75 4.48 -2.03 3.62
C ASP A 75 3.61 -2.17 2.36
N LEU A 76 2.32 -1.86 2.50
CA LEU A 76 1.32 -1.90 1.43
C LEU A 76 1.04 -0.50 0.92
N VAL A 77 0.87 -0.35 -0.38
CA VAL A 77 0.43 0.91 -1.00
C VAL A 77 -0.97 0.77 -1.58
N GLN A 78 -1.77 1.81 -1.39
CA GLN A 78 -3.10 1.93 -1.98
C GLN A 78 -3.00 2.76 -3.26
N ASP A 79 -3.02 2.09 -4.40
CA ASP A 79 -3.38 2.71 -5.69
C ASP A 79 -4.78 2.18 -6.09
N GLU A 80 -4.97 1.59 -7.27
CA GLU A 80 -6.24 0.92 -7.63
C GLU A 80 -6.46 -0.43 -6.92
N ARG A 81 -5.38 -1.07 -6.47
CA ARG A 81 -5.38 -2.37 -5.78
C ARG A 81 -4.27 -2.38 -4.74
N TRP A 82 -4.45 -3.11 -3.65
CA TRP A 82 -3.39 -3.28 -2.65
C TRP A 82 -2.17 -3.94 -3.29
N ARG A 83 -1.06 -3.21 -3.31
CA ARG A 83 0.23 -3.74 -3.76
C ARG A 83 1.21 -3.73 -2.60
N LEU A 84 1.99 -4.80 -2.52
CA LEU A 84 3.14 -4.83 -1.62
C LEU A 84 4.26 -3.98 -2.21
N GLU A 85 4.60 -2.88 -1.54
CA GLU A 85 5.74 -2.05 -1.89
C GLU A 85 7.04 -2.67 -1.37
N ARG A 86 7.03 -3.10 -0.10
CA ARG A 86 8.21 -3.59 0.58
C ARG A 86 7.86 -4.58 1.69
N VAL A 87 8.73 -5.57 1.88
CA VAL A 87 8.75 -6.43 3.07
C VAL A 87 9.76 -5.84 4.05
N SER A 88 9.32 -5.62 5.29
CA SER A 88 10.18 -5.26 6.41
C SER A 88 10.24 -6.49 7.34
N ASP A 89 11.29 -7.30 7.21
CA ASP A 89 11.58 -8.43 8.12
C ASP A 89 12.06 -7.92 9.49
#